data_AF-W7WQP4-F1
#
_entry.id   AF-W7WQP4-F1
#
_cell.length_a   1.000
_cell.length_b   1.000
_cell.length_c   1.000
_cell.angle_alpha   90.00
_cell.angle_beta   90.00
_cell.angle_gamma   90.00
#
_symmetry.space_group_name_H-M   'P 1'
#
loop_
_entity.id
_entity.type
_entity.pdbx_description
1 polymer ?
#
loop_
_entity_poly.entity_id
_entity_poly.type
_entity_poly.pdbx_seq_one_letter_code
_entity_poly.pdbx_strand_id
1 'polypeptide(L)'
;MSTVIDSDERERSLKTVGTVSYLLHLIVAVGAVLPGVQASVALLIVAFIIDVVKKDEAAGTWQASHFSWRIRSVLWAGGLYIVTSWLWLLFFIPGWIAWG
;
A
#
# COMPACT_ATOMS: atom_id res chain seq x y z
N MET A 1 -22.69 -28.72 -0.45
CA MET A 1 -23.51 -27.49 -0.41
C MET A 1 -22.90 -26.47 0.56
N SER A 2 -22.64 -26.81 1.83
CA SER A 2 -22.01 -25.92 2.82
C SER A 2 -20.64 -25.37 2.41
N THR A 3 -19.80 -26.19 1.77
CA THR A 3 -18.47 -25.78 1.27
C THR A 3 -18.52 -24.70 0.19
N VAL A 4 -19.58 -24.69 -0.63
CA VAL A 4 -19.76 -23.71 -1.72
C VAL A 4 -20.23 -22.37 -1.15
N ILE A 5 -21.11 -22.40 -0.14
CA ILE A 5 -21.56 -21.18 0.54
C ILE A 5 -20.41 -20.50 1.29
N ASP A 6 -19.59 -21.28 2.00
CA ASP A 6 -18.40 -20.77 2.71
C ASP A 6 -17.37 -20.14 1.76
N SER A 7 -17.14 -20.76 0.58
CA SER A 7 -16.26 -20.17 -0.43
C SER A 7 -16.79 -18.86 -1.00
N ASP A 8 -18.10 -18.76 -1.26
CA ASP A 8 -18.72 -17.56 -1.81
C ASP A 8 -18.70 -16.39 -0.81
N GLU A 9 -18.92 -16.67 0.47
CA GLU A 9 -18.83 -15.68 1.56
C GLU A 9 -17.40 -15.19 1.75
N ARG A 10 -16.42 -16.10 1.77
CA ARG A 10 -14.99 -15.75 1.81
C ARG A 10 -14.60 -14.86 0.63
N GLU A 11 -15.02 -15.19 -0.58
CA GLU A 11 -14.72 -14.37 -1.76
C GLU A 11 -15.33 -12.97 -1.69
N ARG A 12 -16.58 -12.85 -1.20
CA ARG A 12 -17.22 -11.54 -0.98
C ARG A 12 -16.45 -10.72 0.04
N SER A 13 -16.06 -11.34 1.16
CA SER A 13 -15.23 -10.68 2.18
C SER A 13 -13.92 -10.17 1.59
N LEU A 14 -13.19 -11.01 0.85
CA LEU A 14 -11.93 -10.64 0.19
C LEU A 14 -12.11 -9.52 -0.84
N LYS A 15 -13.23 -9.49 -1.58
CA LYS A 15 -13.55 -8.40 -2.51
C LYS A 15 -13.74 -7.08 -1.77
N THR A 16 -14.50 -7.09 -0.67
CA THR A 16 -14.73 -5.89 0.15
C THR A 16 -13.43 -5.36 0.73
N VAL A 17 -12.66 -6.23 1.40
CA VAL A 17 -11.38 -5.83 2.02
C VAL A 17 -10.36 -5.39 0.96
N GLY A 18 -10.26 -6.11 -0.15
CA GLY A 18 -9.40 -5.74 -1.26
C GLY A 18 -9.76 -4.36 -1.84
N THR A 19 -11.05 -4.02 -1.94
CA THR A 19 -11.52 -2.72 -2.42
C THR A 19 -11.14 -1.60 -1.44
N VAL A 20 -11.33 -1.81 -0.13
CA VAL A 20 -10.91 -0.85 0.90
C VAL A 20 -9.40 -0.62 0.84
N SER A 21 -8.61 -1.69 0.71
CA SER A 21 -7.15 -1.57 0.57
C SER A 21 -6.75 -0.77 -0.68
N TYR A 22 -7.42 -0.99 -1.82
CA TYR A 22 -7.19 -0.19 -3.02
C TYR A 22 -7.50 1.29 -2.83
N LEU A 23 -8.63 1.61 -2.18
CA LEU A 23 -8.99 3.00 -1.89
C LEU A 23 -7.93 3.68 -1.03
N LEU A 24 -7.44 2.99 0.02
CA LEU A 24 -6.38 3.52 0.88
C LEU A 24 -5.09 3.76 0.09
N HIS A 25 -4.64 2.80 -0.72
CA HIS A 25 -3.47 2.97 -1.58
C HIS A 25 -3.64 4.12 -2.58
N LEU A 26 -4.84 4.29 -3.14
CA LEU A 26 -5.14 5.39 -4.05
C LEU A 26 -5.03 6.75 -3.36
N ILE A 27 -5.61 6.91 -2.16
CA ILE A 27 -5.50 8.14 -1.37
C ILE A 27 -4.04 8.48 -1.12
N VAL A 28 -3.23 7.47 -0.76
CA VAL A 28 -1.79 7.65 -0.55
C VAL A 28 -1.07 8.07 -1.83
N ALA A 29 -1.36 7.41 -2.95
CA ALA A 29 -0.74 7.72 -4.23
C ALA A 29 -1.05 9.16 -4.67
N VAL A 30 -2.29 9.62 -4.49
CA VAL A 30 -2.68 11.01 -4.75
C VAL A 30 -1.97 11.99 -3.81
N GLY A 31 -1.93 11.69 -2.51
CA GLY A 31 -1.22 12.53 -1.54
C GLY A 31 0.29 12.63 -1.79
N ALA A 32 0.90 11.57 -2.34
CA ALA A 32 2.32 11.54 -2.66
C ALA A 32 2.69 12.46 -3.84
N VAL A 33 1.77 12.68 -4.80
CA VAL A 33 2.03 13.51 -5.99
C VAL A 33 1.54 14.95 -5.84
N LEU A 34 0.71 15.26 -4.85
CA LEU A 34 0.20 16.61 -4.60
C LEU A 34 1.06 17.33 -3.53
N PRO A 35 1.71 18.46 -3.86
CA PRO A 35 2.50 19.20 -2.90
C PRO A 35 1.62 19.69 -1.74
N GLY A 36 2.08 19.48 -0.49
CA GLY A 36 1.37 19.86 0.72
C GLY A 36 0.38 18.83 1.29
N VAL A 37 0.17 17.68 0.62
CA VAL A 37 -0.78 16.62 1.05
C VAL A 37 -0.03 15.34 1.48
N GLN A 38 1.06 15.49 2.23
CA GLN A 38 1.93 14.37 2.61
C GLN A 38 1.54 13.61 3.89
N ALA A 39 0.35 13.87 4.45
CA ALA A 39 -0.16 13.19 5.66
C ALA A 39 -0.50 11.69 5.46
N SER A 40 -0.04 11.07 4.37
CA SER A 40 -0.49 9.76 3.87
C SER A 40 0.31 8.56 4.39
N VAL A 41 1.44 8.76 5.07
CA VAL A 41 2.30 7.64 5.52
C VAL A 41 1.56 6.72 6.51
N ALA A 42 0.80 7.26 7.45
CA ALA A 42 0.01 6.45 8.38
C ALA A 42 -1.05 5.61 7.67
N LEU A 43 -1.73 6.18 6.66
CA LEU A 43 -2.71 5.45 5.84
C LEU A 43 -2.06 4.34 5.02
N LEU A 44 -0.86 4.59 4.48
CA LEU A 44 -0.08 3.58 3.76
C LEU A 44 0.28 2.40 4.66
N ILE A 45 0.70 2.67 5.90
CA ILE A 45 1.01 1.62 6.88
C ILE A 45 -0.23 0.77 7.15
N VAL A 46 -1.39 1.40 7.39
CA VAL A 46 -2.65 0.68 7.61
C VAL A 46 -3.02 -0.18 6.39
N ALA A 47 -2.96 0.37 5.18
CA ALA A 47 -3.28 -0.36 3.96
C ALA A 47 -2.35 -1.56 3.73
N PHE A 48 -1.05 -1.36 3.98
CA PHE A 48 -0.03 -2.39 3.87
C PHE A 48 -0.24 -3.51 4.90
N ILE A 49 -0.58 -3.16 6.15
CA ILE A 49 -0.90 -4.16 7.19
C ILE A 49 -2.11 -4.99 6.78
N ILE A 50 -3.18 -4.35 6.29
CA ILE A 50 -4.38 -5.06 5.79
C ILE A 50 -3.97 -6.07 4.72
N ASP A 51 -3.14 -5.66 3.77
CA ASP A 51 -2.70 -6.53 2.69
C ASP A 51 -1.87 -7.72 3.20
N VAL A 52 -0.93 -7.49 4.11
CA VAL A 52 -0.08 -8.55 4.67
C VAL A 52 -0.88 -9.54 5.50
N VAL A 53 -1.82 -9.07 6.33
CA VAL A 53 -2.66 -9.93 7.19
C VAL A 53 -3.63 -10.77 6.35
N LYS A 54 -4.18 -10.21 5.26
CA LYS A 54 -5.20 -10.86 4.44
C LYS A 54 -4.66 -11.69 3.28
N LYS A 55 -3.36 -11.61 2.98
CA LYS A 55 -2.75 -12.35 1.86
C LYS A 55 -2.97 -13.87 1.95
N ASP A 56 -2.87 -14.45 3.15
CA ASP A 56 -2.96 -15.89 3.34
C ASP A 56 -4.42 -16.35 3.22
N GLU A 57 -5.36 -15.52 3.69
CA GLU A 57 -6.79 -15.70 3.45
C GLU A 57 -7.17 -15.58 1.97
N ALA A 58 -6.34 -14.99 1.10
CA ALA A 58 -6.56 -14.94 -0.35
C ALA A 58 -5.93 -16.13 -1.10
N ALA A 59 -5.16 -17.00 -0.44
CA ALA A 59 -4.50 -18.12 -1.09
C ALA A 59 -5.51 -19.06 -1.76
N GLY A 60 -5.20 -19.48 -2.98
CA GLY A 60 -6.08 -20.33 -3.79
C GLY A 60 -7.27 -19.60 -4.43
N THR A 61 -7.41 -18.28 -4.24
CA THR A 61 -8.39 -17.45 -4.95
C THR A 61 -7.71 -16.57 -6.01
N TRP A 62 -8.48 -16.02 -6.95
CA TRP A 62 -7.93 -15.14 -7.99
C TRP A 62 -7.38 -13.81 -7.41
N GLN A 63 -7.87 -13.38 -6.24
CA GLN A 63 -7.44 -12.18 -5.52
C GLN A 63 -6.01 -12.31 -4.97
N ALA A 64 -5.46 -13.51 -4.81
CA ALA A 64 -4.10 -13.73 -4.29
C ALA A 64 -3.04 -12.90 -5.04
N SER A 65 -3.20 -12.83 -6.36
CA SER A 65 -2.33 -12.05 -7.26
C SER A 65 -2.35 -10.55 -6.94
N HIS A 66 -3.52 -10.01 -6.58
CA HIS A 66 -3.72 -8.59 -6.30
C HIS A 66 -3.07 -8.21 -4.96
N PHE A 67 -3.28 -9.00 -3.90
CA PHE A 67 -2.60 -8.80 -2.61
C PHE A 67 -1.08 -8.88 -2.78
N SER A 68 -0.59 -9.89 -3.49
CA SER A 68 0.85 -10.06 -3.75
C SER A 68 1.45 -8.88 -4.52
N TRP A 69 0.73 -8.37 -5.52
CA TRP A 69 1.16 -7.22 -6.30
C TRP A 69 1.22 -5.94 -5.45
N ARG A 70 0.18 -5.63 -4.67
CA ARG A 70 0.16 -4.43 -3.82
C ARG A 70 1.31 -4.45 -2.81
N ILE A 71 1.51 -5.56 -2.11
CA ILE A 71 2.62 -5.74 -1.15
C ILE A 71 3.97 -5.48 -1.84
N ARG A 72 4.21 -6.12 -2.99
CA ARG A 72 5.48 -5.99 -3.70
C ARG A 72 5.71 -4.56 -4.20
N SER A 73 4.68 -3.89 -4.69
CA SER A 73 4.76 -2.50 -5.14
C SER A 73 5.12 -1.54 -4.00
N VAL A 74 4.52 -1.72 -2.81
CA VAL A 74 4.88 -0.92 -1.63
C VAL A 74 6.32 -1.17 -1.20
N LEU A 75 6.77 -2.43 -1.21
CA LEU A 75 8.17 -2.76 -0.88
C LEU A 75 9.17 -2.19 -1.90
N TRP A 76 8.86 -2.24 -3.20
CA TRP A 76 9.68 -1.59 -4.22
C TRP A 76 9.72 -0.07 -4.04
N ALA A 77 8.57 0.57 -3.83
CA ALA A 77 8.50 2.01 -3.61
C ALA A 77 9.30 2.43 -2.36
N GLY A 78 9.13 1.72 -1.24
CA GLY A 78 9.88 1.96 -0.01
C GLY A 78 11.40 1.75 -0.20
N GLY A 79 11.78 0.67 -0.88
CA GLY A 79 13.18 0.40 -1.22
C GLY A 79 13.80 1.49 -2.09
N LEU A 80 13.10 1.91 -3.14
CA LEU A 80 13.54 3.00 -4.02
C LEU A 80 13.64 4.33 -3.26
N TYR A 81 12.70 4.62 -2.35
CA TYR A 81 12.77 5.80 -1.49
C TYR A 81 14.01 5.80 -0.61
N ILE A 82 14.34 4.66 0.02
CA ILE A 82 15.55 4.52 0.82
C ILE A 82 16.78 4.72 -0.07
N VAL A 83 16.84 4.02 -1.21
CA VAL A 83 17.98 4.08 -2.15
C VAL A 83 18.17 5.46 -2.74
N THR A 84 17.13 6.26 -2.92
CA THR A 84 17.23 7.61 -3.49
C THR A 84 17.23 8.72 -2.44
N SER A 85 16.99 8.39 -1.16
CA SER A 85 16.94 9.36 -0.07
C SER A 85 18.22 10.21 0.01
N TRP A 86 19.39 9.64 -0.27
CA TRP A 86 20.65 10.38 -0.28
C TRP A 86 20.72 11.49 -1.32
N LEU A 87 20.02 11.37 -2.46
CA LEU A 87 19.90 12.45 -3.44
C LEU A 87 19.11 13.63 -2.84
N TRP A 88 18.03 13.35 -2.13
CA TRP A 88 17.28 14.37 -1.41
C TRP A 88 18.14 15.03 -0.32
N LEU A 89 18.89 14.24 0.46
CA LEU A 89 19.84 14.77 1.45
C LEU A 89 20.90 15.67 0.78
N LEU A 90 21.40 15.30 -0.40
CA LEU A 90 22.43 16.06 -1.09
C LEU A 90 21.90 17.38 -1.68
N PHE A 91 20.71 17.36 -2.30
CA PHE A 91 20.20 18.52 -3.05
C PHE A 91 19.26 19.43 -2.25
N PHE A 92 18.50 18.89 -1.28
CA PHE A 92 17.47 19.64 -0.57
C PHE A 92 17.95 20.13 0.81
N ILE A 93 18.65 19.30 1.58
CA ILE A 93 19.08 19.66 2.94
C ILE A 93 19.97 20.91 2.98
N PRO A 94 20.98 21.10 2.11
CA PRO A 94 21.83 22.29 2.18
C PRO A 94 21.05 23.59 2.03
N GLY A 95 20.07 23.61 1.11
CA GLY A 95 19.16 24.75 0.96
C GLY A 95 18.29 24.94 2.20
N TRP A 96 17.76 23.86 2.76
CA TRP A 96 16.96 23.96 3.98
C TRP A 96 17.77 24.45 5.19
N ILE A 97 19.02 24.02 5.36
CA ILE A 97 19.90 24.51 6.43
C ILE A 97 20.30 25.98 6.20
N ALA A 98 20.55 26.38 4.95
CA ALA A 98 21.00 27.73 4.64
C ALA A 98 19.89 28.80 4.77
N TRP A 99 18.63 28.41 4.58
CA TRP A 99 17.49 29.34 4.48
C TRP A 99 16.31 29.02 5.43
N GLY A 100 16.44 27.99 6.27
CA GLY A 100 15.42 27.54 7.23
C GLY A 100 15.53 28.17 8.61
#